data_AF-J9ZY49-F1
#
_entry.id   AF-J9ZY49-F1
#
_cell.length_a   1.000
_cell.length_b   1.000
_cell.length_c   1.000
_cell.angle_alpha   90.00
_cell.angle_beta   90.00
_cell.angle_gamma   90.00
#
_symmetry.space_group_name_H-M   'P 1'
#
loop_
_entity.id
_entity.type
_entity.pdbx_description
1 polymer ?
#
loop_
_entity_poly.entity_id
_entity_poly.type
_entity_poly.pdbx_seq_one_letter_code
_entity_poly.pdbx_strand_id
1 'polypeptide(L)'
;VEAPVSGSMVLAGVLLKLGGYGMIRVLSLIGFLNKAYGLVYFVLGVGGGIVIGCLCLIQVDTKLLIAYSSVAHMGLVVGGILTLTQWGLTGSLIMMAAHGLCSSGLFCLSHLMYERLGGRSLL
;
A
#
# COMPACT_ATOMS: atom_id res chain seq x y z
N VAL A 1 -13.13 10.25 1.93
CA VAL A 1 -12.47 10.51 0.63
C VAL A 1 -13.51 10.53 -0.47
N GLU A 2 -13.43 11.55 -1.33
CA GLU A 2 -14.46 11.97 -2.30
C GLU A 2 -14.28 11.40 -3.70
N ALA A 3 -13.21 10.65 -3.95
CA ALA A 3 -12.93 10.10 -5.27
C ALA A 3 -14.04 9.14 -5.75
N PRO A 4 -14.40 9.17 -7.05
CA PRO A 4 -15.27 8.17 -7.64
C PRO A 4 -14.64 6.77 -7.50
N VAL A 5 -15.49 5.74 -7.49
CA VAL A 5 -15.04 4.37 -7.17
C VAL A 5 -14.07 3.84 -8.22
N SER A 6 -14.31 4.12 -9.50
CA SER A 6 -13.37 3.83 -10.58
C SER A 6 -12.01 4.48 -10.35
N GLY A 7 -11.98 5.75 -9.94
CA GLY A 7 -10.74 6.46 -9.60
C GLY A 7 -10.02 5.82 -8.41
N SER A 8 -10.76 5.40 -7.39
CA SER A 8 -10.19 4.72 -6.22
C SER A 8 -9.61 3.34 -6.58
N MET A 9 -10.27 2.60 -7.47
CA MET A 9 -9.79 1.30 -7.97
C MET A 9 -8.52 1.44 -8.81
N VAL A 10 -8.44 2.44 -9.70
CA VAL A 10 -7.22 2.68 -10.51
C VAL A 10 -6.07 3.19 -9.64
N LEU A 11 -6.35 4.09 -8.69
CA LEU A 11 -5.35 4.60 -7.76
C LEU A 11 -4.76 3.46 -6.93
N ALA A 12 -5.63 2.64 -6.33
CA ALA A 12 -5.22 1.49 -5.55
C ALA A 12 -4.50 0.46 -6.43
N GLY A 13 -5.05 0.10 -7.59
CA GLY A 13 -4.52 -0.95 -8.45
C GLY A 13 -3.19 -0.62 -9.13
N VAL A 14 -3.03 0.62 -9.61
CA VAL A 14 -1.94 0.97 -10.54
C VAL A 14 -1.02 2.05 -9.98
N LEU A 15 -1.55 3.19 -9.55
CA LEU A 15 -0.73 4.36 -9.24
C LEU A 15 0.23 4.10 -8.05
N LEU A 16 -0.25 3.45 -6.99
CA LEU A 16 0.62 3.06 -5.86
C LEU A 16 1.72 2.08 -6.28
N LYS A 17 1.45 1.21 -7.27
CA LYS A 17 2.38 0.19 -7.72
C LYS A 17 3.46 0.78 -8.64
N LEU A 18 3.11 1.78 -9.44
CA LEU A 18 4.07 2.53 -10.24
C LEU A 18 5.12 3.23 -9.35
N GLY A 19 4.72 3.72 -8.18
CA GLY A 19 5.65 4.26 -7.18
C GLY A 19 6.67 3.22 -6.70
N GLY A 20 6.21 2.04 -6.29
CA GLY A 20 7.09 0.94 -5.87
C GLY A 20 8.01 0.44 -6.99
N TYR A 21 7.49 0.31 -8.21
CA TYR A 21 8.28 -0.05 -9.37
C TYR A 21 9.35 1.00 -9.69
N GLY A 22 9.01 2.29 -9.61
CA GLY A 22 9.95 3.40 -9.76
C GLY A 22 11.08 3.32 -8.74
N MET A 23 10.78 3.01 -7.48
CA MET A 23 11.80 2.79 -6.45
C MET A 23 12.74 1.65 -6.80
N ILE A 24 12.23 0.50 -7.26
CA ILE A 24 13.08 -0.64 -7.67
C ILE A 24 14.07 -0.23 -8.77
N ARG A 25 13.60 0.52 -9.78
CA ARG A 25 14.45 0.97 -10.89
C ARG A 25 15.49 1.99 -10.44
N VAL A 26 15.11 2.98 -9.65
CA VAL A 26 16.04 4.04 -9.19
C VAL A 26 17.06 3.50 -8.19
N LEU A 27 16.66 2.63 -7.26
CA LEU A 27 17.57 2.01 -6.28
C LEU A 27 18.64 1.15 -6.96
N SER A 28 18.32 0.52 -8.09
CA SER A 28 19.32 -0.22 -8.88
C SER A 28 20.42 0.68 -9.46
N LEU A 29 20.11 1.95 -9.73
CA LEU A 29 21.06 2.94 -10.25
C LEU A 29 21.86 3.62 -9.13
N ILE A 30 21.25 3.81 -7.95
CA ILE A 30 21.82 4.59 -6.83
C ILE A 30 22.12 3.69 -5.61
N GLY A 31 22.62 2.49 -5.85
CA GLY A 31 22.88 1.49 -4.80
C GLY A 31 23.86 1.95 -3.71
N PHE A 32 24.76 2.90 -4.02
CA PHE A 32 25.70 3.46 -3.04
C PHE A 32 24.98 4.26 -1.92
N LEU A 33 23.97 5.06 -2.25
CA LEU A 33 23.21 5.82 -1.24
C LEU A 33 22.41 4.89 -0.32
N ASN A 34 21.93 3.75 -0.84
CA ASN A 34 21.20 2.79 -0.02
C ASN A 34 22.10 2.14 1.05
N LYS A 35 23.40 1.94 0.78
CA LYS A 35 24.33 1.45 1.80
C LYS A 35 24.55 2.46 2.93
N ALA A 36 24.50 3.76 2.63
CA ALA A 36 24.71 4.83 3.61
C ALA A 36 23.44 5.14 4.43
N TYR A 37 22.28 5.21 3.79
CA TYR A 37 21.03 5.68 4.40
C TYR A 37 19.90 4.65 4.46
N GLY A 38 20.12 3.42 3.99
CA GLY A 38 19.08 2.40 3.85
C GLY A 38 18.40 2.06 5.17
N LEU A 39 19.14 2.07 6.29
CA LEU A 39 18.57 1.80 7.61
C LEU A 39 17.52 2.85 8.01
N VAL A 40 17.77 4.14 7.73
CA VAL A 40 16.85 5.23 8.07
C VAL A 40 15.55 5.08 7.27
N TYR A 41 15.67 4.86 5.96
CA TYR A 41 14.50 4.64 5.10
C TYR A 41 13.74 3.36 5.45
N PHE A 42 14.44 2.31 5.90
CA PHE A 42 13.83 1.06 6.32
C PHE A 42 12.96 1.26 7.57
N VAL A 43 13.49 1.94 8.59
CA VAL A 43 12.76 2.25 9.82
C VAL A 43 11.56 3.15 9.53
N LEU A 44 11.70 4.15 8.65
CA LEU A 44 10.58 5.01 8.25
C LEU A 44 9.49 4.25 7.51
N GLY A 45 9.87 3.39 6.55
CA GLY A 45 8.90 2.62 5.76
C GLY A 45 8.12 1.61 6.61
N VAL A 46 8.83 0.74 7.33
CA VAL A 46 8.20 -0.32 8.14
C VAL A 46 7.55 0.27 9.39
N GLY A 47 8.22 1.20 10.08
CA GLY A 47 7.68 1.87 11.26
C GLY A 47 6.41 2.67 10.96
N GLY A 48 6.40 3.41 9.86
CA GLY A 48 5.19 4.10 9.38
C GLY A 48 4.05 3.12 9.06
N GLY A 49 4.37 1.99 8.44
CA GLY A 49 3.40 0.93 8.16
C GLY A 49 2.74 0.35 9.43
N ILE A 50 3.53 0.16 10.49
CA ILE A 50 3.02 -0.32 11.78
C ILE A 50 2.08 0.71 12.42
N VAL A 51 2.47 1.99 12.46
CA VAL A 51 1.65 3.07 13.04
C VAL A 51 0.30 3.18 12.32
N ILE A 52 0.31 3.14 10.99
CA ILE A 52 -0.92 3.18 10.20
C ILE A 52 -1.74 1.90 10.40
N GLY A 53 -1.09 0.75 10.54
CA GLY A 53 -1.75 -0.51 10.90
C GLY A 53 -2.52 -0.43 12.22
N CYS A 54 -1.96 0.25 13.23
CA CYS A 54 -2.66 0.49 14.50
C CYS A 54 -3.85 1.46 14.32
N LEU A 55 -3.69 2.53 13.52
CA LEU A 55 -4.77 3.48 13.24
C LEU A 55 -5.95 2.82 12.50
N CYS A 56 -5.69 1.83 11.65
CA CYS A 56 -6.74 1.05 10.98
C CYS A 56 -7.72 0.41 11.96
N LEU A 57 -7.28 -0.02 13.15
CA LEU A 57 -8.15 -0.69 14.13
C LEU A 57 -9.25 0.22 14.68
N ILE A 58 -9.05 1.52 14.63
CA ILE A 58 -9.98 2.53 15.17
C ILE A 58 -10.89 3.08 14.06
N GLN A 59 -10.60 2.77 12.79
CA GLN A 59 -11.28 3.37 11.66
C GLN A 59 -12.68 2.76 11.42
N VAL A 60 -13.72 3.58 11.50
CA VAL A 60 -15.12 3.17 11.31
C VAL A 60 -15.55 3.19 9.84
N ASP A 61 -14.98 4.09 9.04
CA ASP A 61 -15.32 4.23 7.62
C ASP A 61 -14.65 3.15 6.75
N THR A 62 -15.46 2.35 6.07
CA THR A 62 -15.00 1.25 5.20
C THR A 62 -14.00 1.68 4.13
N LYS A 63 -14.25 2.79 3.41
CA LYS A 63 -13.34 3.30 2.37
C LYS A 63 -12.00 3.77 2.94
N LEU A 64 -12.02 4.39 4.12
CA LEU A 64 -10.79 4.86 4.79
C LEU A 64 -10.01 3.68 5.37
N LEU A 65 -10.69 2.66 5.89
CA LEU A 65 -10.06 1.43 6.36
C LEU A 65 -9.30 0.72 5.23
N ILE A 66 -9.90 0.61 4.03
CA ILE A 66 -9.23 0.04 2.85
C ILE A 66 -8.04 0.90 2.42
N ALA A 67 -8.18 2.23 2.46
CA ALA A 67 -7.09 3.14 2.12
C ALA A 67 -5.91 3.03 3.10
N TYR A 68 -6.14 3.06 4.42
CA TYR A 68 -5.04 2.98 5.39
C TYR A 68 -4.35 1.61 5.40
N SER A 69 -5.12 0.52 5.27
CA SER A 69 -4.52 -0.82 5.13
C SER A 69 -3.64 -0.93 3.88
N SER A 70 -3.99 -0.24 2.78
CA SER A 70 -3.14 -0.19 1.58
C SER A 70 -1.78 0.48 1.82
N VAL A 71 -1.73 1.51 2.66
CA VAL A 71 -0.47 2.17 3.02
C VAL A 71 0.38 1.27 3.91
N ALA A 72 -0.23 0.54 4.85
CA ALA A 72 0.48 -0.42 5.69
C ALA A 72 1.14 -1.55 4.86
N HIS A 73 0.40 -2.13 3.90
CA HIS A 73 0.96 -3.14 2.98
C HIS A 73 2.09 -2.57 2.10
N MET A 74 1.96 -1.33 1.63
CA MET A 74 3.02 -0.69 0.84
C MET A 74 4.25 -0.34 1.68
N GLY A 75 4.11 -0.06 2.98
CA GLY A 75 5.24 0.07 3.90
C GLY A 75 6.10 -1.20 3.98
N LEU A 76 5.47 -2.38 3.95
CA LEU A 76 6.17 -3.67 3.85
C LEU A 76 6.91 -3.83 2.52
N VAL A 77 6.29 -3.40 1.41
CA VAL A 77 6.92 -3.42 0.07
C VAL A 77 8.19 -2.57 0.06
N VAL A 78 8.14 -1.34 0.60
CA VAL A 78 9.31 -0.45 0.72
C VAL A 78 10.41 -1.10 1.56
N GLY A 79 10.05 -1.70 2.71
CA GLY A 79 11.01 -2.45 3.54
C GLY A 79 11.70 -3.58 2.76
N GLY A 80 10.93 -4.37 2.00
CA GLY A 80 11.46 -5.45 1.16
C GLY A 80 12.41 -4.97 0.08
N ILE A 81 12.07 -3.89 -0.64
CA ILE A 81 12.91 -3.31 -1.70
C ILE A 81 14.24 -2.79 -1.12
N LEU A 82 14.21 -2.13 0.04
CA LEU A 82 15.41 -1.54 0.65
C LEU A 82 16.44 -2.57 1.11
N THR A 83 16.04 -3.82 1.39
CA THR A 83 16.99 -4.89 1.74
C THR A 83 17.92 -5.30 0.59
N LEU A 84 17.55 -5.00 -0.67
CA LEU A 84 18.29 -5.40 -1.89
C LEU A 84 18.60 -6.91 -1.99
N THR A 85 17.92 -7.75 -1.22
CA THR A 85 18.05 -9.21 -1.32
C THR A 85 17.13 -9.76 -2.41
N GLN A 86 17.51 -10.86 -3.03
CA GLN A 86 16.68 -11.52 -4.05
C GLN A 86 15.31 -11.93 -3.48
N TRP A 87 15.27 -12.39 -2.23
CA TRP A 87 14.05 -12.74 -1.52
C TRP A 87 13.18 -11.52 -1.22
N GLY A 88 13.78 -10.41 -0.79
CA GLY A 88 13.06 -9.16 -0.55
C GLY A 88 12.45 -8.57 -1.82
N LEU A 89 13.20 -8.58 -2.94
CA LEU A 89 12.71 -8.08 -4.23
C LEU A 89 11.58 -8.96 -4.79
N THR A 90 11.75 -10.28 -4.82
CA THR A 90 10.70 -11.21 -5.29
C THR A 90 9.45 -11.13 -4.41
N GLY A 91 9.60 -11.09 -3.08
CA GLY A 91 8.49 -10.90 -2.16
C GLY A 91 7.77 -9.56 -2.34
N SER A 92 8.51 -8.47 -2.57
CA SER A 92 7.92 -7.14 -2.80
C SER A 92 7.07 -7.11 -4.08
N LEU A 93 7.53 -7.75 -5.16
CA LEU A 93 6.79 -7.85 -6.42
C LEU A 93 5.50 -8.67 -6.25
N ILE A 94 5.58 -9.81 -5.58
CA ILE A 94 4.41 -10.66 -5.31
C ILE A 94 3.39 -9.89 -4.46
N MET A 95 3.83 -9.20 -3.41
CA MET A 95 2.96 -8.40 -2.54
C MET A 95 2.31 -7.24 -3.30
N MET A 96 3.04 -6.55 -4.19
CA MET A 96 2.47 -5.47 -5.02
C MET A 96 1.35 -5.99 -5.92
N ALA A 97 1.55 -7.15 -6.56
CA ALA A 97 0.55 -7.77 -7.41
C ALA A 97 -0.67 -8.23 -6.61
N ALA A 98 -0.45 -8.99 -5.52
CA ALA A 98 -1.52 -9.49 -4.65
C ALA A 98 -2.34 -8.33 -4.05
N HIS A 99 -1.66 -7.28 -3.57
CA HIS A 99 -2.33 -6.11 -3.02
C HIS A 99 -3.12 -5.34 -4.08
N GLY A 100 -2.64 -5.26 -5.32
CA GLY A 100 -3.37 -4.64 -6.45
C GLY A 100 -4.73 -5.31 -6.70
N LEU A 101 -4.74 -6.63 -6.76
CA LEU A 101 -5.96 -7.41 -6.97
C LEU A 101 -6.90 -7.34 -5.75
N CYS A 102 -6.34 -7.50 -4.54
CA CYS A 102 -7.15 -7.50 -3.32
C CYS A 102 -7.78 -6.12 -3.03
N SER A 103 -7.01 -5.04 -3.12
CA SER A 103 -7.52 -3.69 -2.82
C SER A 103 -8.57 -3.22 -3.83
N SER A 104 -8.37 -3.48 -5.13
CA SER A 104 -9.37 -3.14 -6.15
C SER A 104 -10.68 -3.92 -5.94
N GLY A 105 -10.59 -5.21 -5.59
CA GLY A 105 -11.75 -6.03 -5.20
C GLY A 105 -12.48 -5.47 -3.97
N LEU A 106 -11.75 -5.10 -2.91
CA LEU A 106 -12.34 -4.51 -1.71
C LEU A 106 -13.01 -3.16 -1.98
N PHE A 107 -12.43 -2.32 -2.83
CA PHE A 107 -13.06 -1.06 -3.22
C PHE A 107 -14.36 -1.29 -4.00
N CYS A 108 -14.41 -2.27 -4.90
CA CYS A 108 -15.64 -2.67 -5.61
C CYS A 108 -16.71 -3.17 -4.62
N LEU A 109 -16.35 -4.07 -3.71
CA LEU A 109 -17.28 -4.61 -2.70
C LEU A 109 -17.80 -3.52 -1.75
N SER A 110 -16.93 -2.60 -1.31
CA SER A 110 -17.33 -1.47 -0.46
C SER A 110 -18.34 -0.57 -1.14
N HIS A 111 -18.26 -0.43 -2.46
CA HIS A 111 -19.22 0.35 -3.23
C HIS A 111 -20.57 -0.37 -3.35
N LEU A 112 -20.55 -1.67 -3.62
CA LEU A 112 -21.79 -2.45 -3.65
C LEU A 112 -22.51 -2.39 -2.30
N MET A 113 -21.77 -2.49 -1.19
CA MET A 113 -22.35 -2.31 0.15
C MET A 113 -22.93 -0.91 0.35
N TYR A 114 -22.23 0.14 -0.10
CA TYR A 114 -22.73 1.51 -0.06
C TYR A 114 -24.03 1.69 -0.86
N GLU A 115 -24.14 1.11 -2.06
CA GLU A 115 -25.37 1.17 -2.87
C GLU A 115 -26.55 0.44 -2.21
N ARG A 116 -26.29 -0.64 -1.48
CA ARG A 116 -27.35 -1.45 -0.84
C ARG A 116 -27.79 -0.93 0.52
N LEU A 117 -26.87 -0.40 1.31
CA LEU A 117 -27.11 0.03 2.70
C LEU A 117 -27.24 1.56 2.83
N GLY A 118 -26.81 2.32 1.83
CA GLY A 118 -26.83 3.80 1.85
C GLY A 118 -25.81 4.46 2.79
N GLY A 119 -25.04 3.67 3.54
CA GLY A 119 -24.06 4.13 4.54
C GLY A 119 -22.63 3.70 4.23
N ARG A 120 -21.65 4.45 4.75
CA ARG A 120 -20.20 4.13 4.65
C ARG A 120 -19.61 3.64 5.97
N SER A 121 -20.31 3.87 7.07
CA SER A 121 -19.93 3.44 8.41
C SER A 121 -20.15 1.95 8.58
N LEU A 122 -19.25 1.31 9.32
CA LEU A 122 -19.43 -0.06 9.81
C LEU A 122 -20.43 -0.14 10.99
N LEU A 123 -20.75 1.00 11.59
CA LEU A 123 -21.78 1.20 12.63
C LEU A 123 -23.06 1.73 11.98
#